data_AF-A0AAW7Y3H0-F1
#
_entry.id   AF-A0AAW7Y3H0-F1
#
_cell.length_a   1.000
_cell.length_b   1.000
_cell.length_c   1.000
_cell.angle_alpha   90.00
_cell.angle_beta   90.00
_cell.angle_gamma   90.00
#
_symmetry.space_group_name_H-M   'P 1'
#
loop_
_entity.id
_entity.type
_entity.pdbx_description
1 polymer ?
#
loop_
_entity_poly.entity_id
_entity_poly.type
_entity_poly.pdbx_seq_one_letter_code
_entity_poly.pdbx_strand_id
1 'polypeptide(L)'
;MALAYWVNGAKSFYDLGKVLGYQSQWYVSFQRVDISDGVSQSINVNHYYKATSGWLLAEPIQYDWIKNVGLGVNLNYGSAYKGISLVLFINQD
;
A
#
# COMPACT_ATOMS: atom_id res chain seq x y z
N MET A 1 7.50 17.32 19.87
CA MET A 1 7.50 17.34 18.39
C MET A 1 6.44 16.34 17.94
N ALA A 2 5.40 16.78 17.22
CA ALA A 2 4.31 15.88 16.82
C ALA A 2 4.73 15.05 15.60
N LEU A 3 4.55 13.73 15.68
CA LEU A 3 4.76 12.80 14.56
C LEU A 3 3.47 12.74 13.74
N ALA A 4 3.28 13.72 12.85
CA ALA A 4 2.18 13.71 11.90
C ALA A 4 2.70 13.30 10.52
N TYR A 5 1.95 12.46 9.81
CA TYR A 5 2.11 12.25 8.39
C TYR A 5 0.76 12.46 7.72
N TRP A 6 0.79 12.95 6.49
CA TRP A 6 -0.41 13.20 5.70
C TRP A 6 -0.27 12.46 4.37
N VAL A 7 -1.35 11.83 3.90
CA VAL A 7 -1.35 11.07 2.65
C VAL A 7 -2.42 11.60 1.73
N ASN A 8 -2.00 12.08 0.56
CA ASN A 8 -2.90 12.44 -0.54
C ASN A 8 -2.71 11.41 -1.64
N GLY A 9 -3.79 10.82 -2.15
CA GLY A 9 -3.64 9.83 -3.21
C GLY A 9 -4.95 9.30 -3.76
N ALA A 10 -4.80 8.47 -4.78
CA ALA A 10 -5.88 7.73 -5.40
C ALA A 10 -5.59 6.23 -5.28
N LYS A 11 -6.66 5.47 -5.12
CA LYS A 11 -6.66 4.01 -5.10
C LYS A 11 -7.68 3.51 -6.11
N SER A 12 -7.41 2.37 -6.72
CA SER A 12 -8.36 1.69 -7.59
C SER A 12 -8.29 0.19 -7.38
N PHE A 13 -9.44 -0.45 -7.52
CA PHE A 13 -9.60 -1.89 -7.45
C PHE A 13 -10.24 -2.37 -8.75
N TYR A 14 -9.64 -3.37 -9.38
CA TYR A 14 -10.14 -4.01 -10.58
C TYR A 14 -10.49 -5.45 -10.24
N ASP A 15 -11.75 -5.83 -10.47
CA ASP A 15 -12.21 -7.20 -10.28
C ASP A 15 -11.62 -8.11 -11.38
N LEU A 16 -10.98 -9.20 -10.97
CA LEU A 16 -10.38 -10.19 -11.88
C LEU A 16 -11.22 -11.49 -11.96
N GLY A 17 -12.34 -11.54 -11.25
CA GLY A 17 -13.16 -12.72 -11.06
C GLY A 17 -12.52 -13.72 -10.09
N LYS A 18 -12.97 -14.97 -10.21
CA LYS A 18 -12.46 -16.06 -9.38
C LYS A 18 -11.14 -16.61 -9.91
N VAL A 19 -10.11 -16.58 -9.06
CA VAL A 19 -8.82 -17.23 -9.31
C VAL A 19 -8.58 -18.24 -8.19
N LEU A 20 -8.28 -19.49 -8.55
CA LEU A 20 -8.14 -20.61 -7.60
C LEU A 20 -9.36 -20.81 -6.69
N GLY A 21 -10.55 -20.44 -7.17
CA GLY A 21 -11.81 -20.54 -6.41
C GLY A 21 -12.13 -19.32 -5.53
N TYR A 22 -11.19 -18.40 -5.35
CA TYR A 22 -11.37 -17.19 -4.53
C TYR A 22 -11.66 -15.98 -5.41
N GLN A 23 -12.57 -15.10 -4.97
CA GLN A 23 -12.75 -13.81 -5.61
C GLN A 23 -11.45 -13.02 -5.52
N SER A 24 -11.02 -12.42 -6.63
CA SER A 24 -9.71 -11.78 -6.70
C SER A 24 -9.77 -10.40 -7.34
N GLN A 25 -8.90 -9.51 -6.87
CA GLN A 25 -8.87 -8.12 -7.31
C GLN A 25 -7.43 -7.66 -7.53
N TRP A 26 -7.23 -6.85 -8.58
CA TRP A 26 -6.02 -6.08 -8.75
C TRP A 26 -6.16 -4.74 -8.04
N TYR A 27 -5.25 -4.46 -7.11
CA TYR A 27 -5.17 -3.20 -6.37
C TYR A 27 -4.03 -2.34 -6.92
N VAL A 28 -4.34 -1.08 -7.20
CA VAL A 28 -3.32 -0.07 -7.52
C VAL A 28 -3.53 1.19 -6.70
N SER A 29 -2.45 1.84 -6.32
CA SER A 29 -2.53 3.18 -5.72
C SER A 29 -1.37 4.07 -6.10
N PHE A 30 -1.62 5.36 -6.08
CA PHE A 30 -0.61 6.40 -6.18
C PHE A 30 -0.83 7.42 -5.07
N GLN A 31 0.22 7.65 -4.28
CA GLN A 31 0.16 8.44 -3.06
C GLN A 31 1.34 9.41 -3.00
N ARG A 32 1.06 10.64 -2.58
CA ARG A 32 2.04 11.55 -1.99
C ARG A 32 1.92 11.45 -0.48
N VAL A 33 3.04 11.20 0.17
CA VAL A 33 3.15 11.11 1.63
C VAL A 33 3.98 12.29 2.12
N ASP A 34 3.34 13.21 2.82
CA ASP A 34 3.95 14.36 3.47
C ASP A 34 4.30 14.00 4.92
N ILE A 35 5.49 14.40 5.37
CA ILE A 35 6.05 13.99 6.66
C ILE A 35 6.52 15.21 7.45
N SER A 36 6.17 15.25 8.73
CA SER A 36 6.59 16.30 9.66
C SER A 36 8.03 16.11 10.16
N ASP A 37 8.58 17.20 10.71
CA ASP A 37 10.01 17.38 11.00
C ASP A 37 10.66 16.31 11.89
N GLY A 38 9.89 15.60 12.72
CA GLY A 38 10.43 14.53 13.57
C GLY A 38 10.89 13.29 12.78
N VAL A 39 10.34 13.04 11.59
CA VAL A 39 10.68 11.91 10.72
C VAL A 39 11.41 12.39 9.45
N SER A 40 11.20 13.64 9.02
CA SER A 40 11.92 14.21 7.87
C SER A 40 13.43 14.22 8.09
N GLN A 41 13.91 14.40 9.33
CA GLN A 41 15.34 14.36 9.67
C GLN A 41 16.00 13.00 9.38
N SER A 42 15.27 11.89 9.55
CA SER A 42 15.80 10.55 9.31
C SER A 42 15.84 10.19 7.82
N ILE A 43 14.98 10.83 7.01
CA ILE A 43 14.78 10.46 5.60
C ILE A 43 15.14 11.57 4.61
N ASN A 44 15.62 12.69 5.14
CA ASN A 44 16.08 13.93 4.50
C ASN A 44 15.11 14.53 3.48
N VAL A 45 13.80 14.31 3.65
CA VAL A 45 12.75 14.89 2.81
C VAL A 45 11.47 15.15 3.59
N ASN A 46 10.72 16.17 3.15
CA ASN A 46 9.44 16.53 3.74
C ASN A 46 8.25 15.83 3.05
N HIS A 47 8.49 15.19 1.91
CA HIS A 47 7.50 14.36 1.21
C HIS A 47 8.17 13.31 0.31
N TYR A 48 7.42 12.28 -0.04
CA TYR A 48 7.80 11.31 -1.06
C TYR A 48 6.57 10.76 -1.80
N TYR A 49 6.80 10.15 -2.96
CA TYR A 49 5.76 9.49 -3.74
C TYR A 49 5.86 7.98 -3.60
N LYS A 50 4.70 7.33 -3.51
CA LYS A 50 4.57 5.88 -3.46
C LYS A 50 3.56 5.42 -4.49
N ALA A 51 3.98 4.53 -5.37
CA ALA A 51 3.09 3.76 -6.21
C ALA A 51 3.01 2.33 -5.66
N THR A 52 1.81 1.75 -5.64
CA THR A 52 1.60 0.38 -5.17
C THR A 52 0.81 -0.38 -6.22
N SER A 53 1.20 -1.64 -6.44
CA SER A 53 0.45 -2.58 -7.24
C SER A 53 0.38 -3.91 -6.51
N GLY A 54 -0.78 -4.52 -6.43
CA GLY A 54 -0.99 -5.73 -5.66
C GLY A 54 -2.12 -6.60 -6.18
N TRP A 55 -2.04 -7.89 -5.85
CA TRP A 55 -3.08 -8.86 -6.11
C TRP A 55 -3.69 -9.30 -4.78
N LEU A 56 -5.01 -9.17 -4.68
CA LEU A 56 -5.79 -9.48 -3.49
C LEU A 56 -6.67 -10.71 -3.75
N LEU A 57 -6.79 -11.56 -2.75
CA LEU A 57 -7.70 -12.71 -2.69
C LEU A 57 -8.66 -12.50 -1.52
N ALA A 58 -9.96 -12.62 -1.77
CA ALA A 58 -11.01 -12.50 -0.77
C ALA A 58 -11.14 -13.80 0.04
N GLU A 59 -11.19 -13.65 1.36
CA GLU A 59 -11.44 -14.74 2.33
C GLU A 59 -10.65 -16.05 2.08
N PRO A 60 -9.34 -16.03 1.74
CA PRO A 60 -8.61 -17.28 1.53
C PRO A 60 -8.28 -18.02 2.83
N ILE A 61 -8.61 -17.43 3.99
CA ILE A 61 -8.36 -17.97 5.32
C ILE A 61 -9.65 -17.86 6.13
N GLN A 62 -10.04 -18.94 6.82
CA GLN A 62 -11.27 -19.02 7.62
C GLN A 62 -11.15 -18.30 8.97
N TYR A 63 -10.88 -17.00 8.94
CA TYR A 63 -10.95 -16.13 10.13
C TYR A 63 -11.89 -14.97 9.84
N ASP A 64 -12.91 -14.80 10.67
CA ASP A 64 -13.97 -13.80 10.48
C ASP A 64 -13.47 -12.34 10.41
N TRP A 65 -12.27 -12.08 10.90
CA TRP A 65 -11.64 -10.75 10.88
C TRP A 65 -10.70 -10.51 9.69
N ILE A 66 -10.42 -11.54 8.87
CA ILE A 66 -9.62 -11.43 7.65
C ILE A 66 -10.54 -11.46 6.42
N LYS A 67 -10.81 -10.29 5.85
CA LYS A 67 -11.65 -10.09 4.66
C LYS A 67 -10.90 -10.36 3.36
N ASN A 68 -9.63 -9.98 3.29
CA ASN A 68 -8.77 -10.27 2.15
C ASN A 68 -7.31 -10.34 2.57
N VAL A 69 -6.51 -11.04 1.77
CA VAL A 69 -5.04 -11.00 1.85
C VAL A 69 -4.48 -10.75 0.46
N GLY A 70 -3.21 -10.35 0.39
CA GLY A 70 -2.59 -10.17 -0.91
C GLY A 70 -1.10 -9.99 -0.87
N LEU A 71 -0.52 -10.01 -2.08
CA LEU A 71 0.88 -9.74 -2.33
C LEU A 71 0.99 -8.56 -3.30
N GLY A 72 1.96 -7.69 -3.07
CA GLY A 72 2.21 -6.59 -3.98
C GLY A 72 3.60 -6.01 -3.86
N VAL A 73 3.81 -4.98 -4.66
CA VAL A 73 5.04 -4.22 -4.73
C VAL A 73 4.74 -2.75 -4.50
N ASN A 74 5.60 -2.09 -3.73
CA ASN A 74 5.64 -0.65 -3.64
C ASN A 74 6.87 -0.14 -4.39
N LEU A 75 6.71 1.00 -5.04
CA LEU A 75 7.78 1.80 -5.59
C LEU A 75 7.77 3.15 -4.87
N ASN A 76 8.86 3.45 -4.16
CA ASN A 76 9.06 4.72 -3.47
C ASN A 76 10.02 5.60 -4.28
N TYR A 77 9.67 6.87 -4.43
CA TYR A 77 10.47 7.85 -5.17
C TYR A 77 10.49 9.21 -4.46
N GLY A 78 11.59 9.93 -4.57
CA GLY A 78 11.74 11.28 -4.01
C GLY A 78 12.16 11.33 -2.54
N SER A 79 12.75 10.26 -1.99
CA SER A 79 13.37 10.23 -0.65
C SER A 79 14.68 9.44 -0.64
N ALA A 80 15.39 9.44 0.50
CA ALA A 80 16.51 8.55 0.74
C ALA A 80 16.12 7.04 0.67
N TYR A 81 14.84 6.72 0.84
CA TYR A 81 14.27 5.35 0.79
C TYR A 81 13.70 4.99 -0.58
N LYS A 82 14.18 5.65 -1.64
CA LYS A 82 13.80 5.30 -3.01
C LYS A 82 14.11 3.82 -3.31
N GLY A 83 13.18 3.13 -3.97
CA GLY A 83 13.37 1.72 -4.29
C GLY A 83 12.07 0.93 -4.34
N ILE A 84 12.22 -0.37 -4.46
CA ILE A 84 11.12 -1.34 -4.54
C ILE A 84 11.06 -2.11 -3.22
N SER A 85 9.85 -2.33 -2.71
CA SER A 85 9.62 -3.23 -1.58
C SER A 85 8.50 -4.22 -1.89
N LEU A 86 8.61 -5.43 -1.34
CA LEU A 86 7.49 -6.36 -1.28
C LEU A 86 6.52 -5.90 -0.19
N VAL A 87 5.23 -6.14 -0.38
CA VAL A 87 4.21 -5.87 0.62
C VAL A 87 3.25 -7.05 0.74
N LEU A 88 2.87 -7.31 1.99
CA LEU A 88 1.82 -8.24 2.37
C LEU A 88 0.59 -7.41 2.74
N PHE A 89 -0.55 -7.71 2.13
CA PHE A 89 -1.82 -7.07 2.46
C PHE A 89 -2.64 -7.97 3.38
N ILE A 90 -3.29 -7.35 4.36
CA ILE A 90 -4.37 -7.92 5.15
C ILE A 90 -5.45 -6.84 5.22
N ASN A 91 -6.67 -7.17 4.79
CA ASN A 91 -7.82 -6.26 4.79
C ASN A 91 -7.57 -4.96 4.02
N GLN A 92 -7.00 -5.03 2.82
CA GLN A 92 -6.82 -3.86 1.96
C GLN A 92 -8.17 -3.41 1.37
N ASP A 93 -8.47 -2.13 1.54
CA ASP A 93 -9.65 -1.42 1.01
C ASP A 93 -9.31 -0.01 0.45
#